data_AF-A0A7W1TFD8-F1
#
_entry.id   AF-A0A7W1TFD8-F1
#
_cell.length_a   1.000
_cell.length_b   1.000
_cell.length_c   1.000
_cell.angle_alpha   90.00
_cell.angle_beta   90.00
_cell.angle_gamma   90.00
#
_symmetry.space_group_name_H-M   'P 1'
#
loop_
_entity.id
_entity.type
_entity.pdbx_description
1 polymer ?
#
loop_
_entity_poly.entity_id
_entity_poly.type
_entity_poly.pdbx_seq_one_letter_code
_entity_poly.pdbx_strand_id
1 'polypeptide(L)'
;MFHLPISAVMEACQARMGVVPVIAQAGTALFPLILLAVTSAVGLLLKPRALLHVLRRRPWIPMLLLALGCGAWWVVAQSTAAPPLTGGGQRSQGAAATLGGPRSDWARVALAIIEQDAAARIRAAQVGAVVAPPGAAPAASVARTPGEAARYFRGDERRSGFLGGVAPRGLIPAWSFVAADDDLSMYLSSPLVAGGAVYAASCYLDPPTSSGTVVCIDALMGRLRWSCSVKRPSPTAGFKGFISSPALSADGRSLVIGQGLHSDYDSELVCLD
;
A
#
# COMPACT_ATOMS: atom_id res chain seq x y z
N MET A 1 -42.80 -10.75 -16.34
CA MET A 1 -42.33 -10.68 -17.74
C MET A 1 -42.54 -9.24 -18.20
N PHE A 2 -41.54 -8.38 -17.97
CA PHE A 2 -41.54 -6.98 -18.39
C PHE A 2 -40.31 -6.79 -19.27
N HIS A 3 -40.51 -6.65 -20.58
CA HIS A 3 -39.47 -6.29 -21.52
C HIS A 3 -39.29 -4.77 -21.46
N LEU A 4 -38.23 -4.32 -20.81
CA LEU A 4 -37.74 -2.94 -20.99
C LEU A 4 -36.96 -2.87 -22.31
N PRO A 5 -37.24 -1.88 -23.17
CA PRO A 5 -36.56 -1.76 -24.46
C PRO A 5 -35.10 -1.32 -24.26
N ILE A 6 -34.18 -2.12 -24.81
CA ILE A 6 -32.71 -1.92 -24.77
C ILE A 6 -32.30 -0.54 -25.31
N SER A 7 -33.12 0.09 -26.15
CA SER A 7 -32.90 1.44 -26.69
C SER A 7 -32.86 2.54 -25.62
N ALA A 8 -33.60 2.41 -24.51
CA ALA A 8 -33.63 3.44 -23.46
C ALA A 8 -32.37 3.45 -22.58
N VAL A 9 -31.61 2.36 -22.54
CA VAL A 9 -30.34 2.29 -21.77
C VAL A 9 -29.18 2.88 -22.57
N MET A 10 -29.25 2.87 -23.91
CA MET A 10 -28.21 3.46 -24.75
C MET A 10 -28.30 5.00 -24.83
N GLU A 11 -29.49 5.59 -24.77
CA GLU A 11 -29.64 7.07 -24.78
C GLU A 11 -29.13 7.73 -23.48
N ALA A 12 -29.19 7.04 -22.34
CA ALA A 12 -28.66 7.57 -21.08
C ALA A 12 -27.11 7.60 -21.02
N CYS A 13 -26.42 6.89 -21.91
CA CYS A 13 -24.95 6.88 -21.97
C CYS A 13 -24.34 7.93 -22.91
N GLN A 14 -25.14 8.56 -23.77
CA GLN A 14 -24.64 9.44 -24.85
C GLN A 14 -24.65 10.93 -24.52
N ALA A 15 -25.16 11.33 -23.34
CA ALA A 15 -25.23 12.73 -22.90
C ALA A 15 -24.09 13.16 -21.94
N ARG A 16 -22.93 12.50 -21.98
CA ARG A 16 -21.69 13.08 -21.44
C ARG A 16 -20.91 13.67 -22.59
N MET A 17 -21.11 14.96 -22.83
CA MET A 17 -20.17 15.78 -23.60
C MET A 17 -18.78 15.56 -23.01
N GLY A 18 -17.98 14.78 -23.71
CA GLY A 18 -16.57 14.60 -23.41
C GLY A 18 -15.88 15.93 -23.60
N VAL A 19 -15.73 16.69 -22.52
CA VAL A 19 -14.64 17.65 -22.42
C VAL A 19 -13.37 16.82 -22.34
N VAL A 20 -12.90 16.37 -23.50
CA VAL A 20 -11.51 15.90 -23.64
C VAL A 20 -10.68 17.12 -23.25
N PRO A 21 -9.86 17.05 -22.18
CA PRO A 21 -9.08 18.20 -21.78
C PRO A 21 -8.13 18.53 -22.94
N VAL A 22 -8.36 19.68 -23.58
CA VAL A 22 -7.50 20.29 -24.62
C VAL A 22 -6.03 20.41 -24.16
N ILE A 23 -5.77 20.22 -22.86
CA ILE A 23 -4.45 20.16 -22.23
C ILE A 23 -3.57 19.04 -22.84
N ALA A 24 -4.15 17.88 -23.20
CA ALA A 24 -3.35 16.76 -23.74
C ALA A 24 -2.71 17.08 -25.10
N GLN A 25 -3.37 17.90 -25.92
CA GLN A 25 -2.90 18.23 -27.27
C GLN A 25 -1.92 19.42 -27.29
N ALA A 26 -2.00 20.31 -26.31
CA ALA A 26 -1.04 21.41 -26.15
C ALA A 26 0.32 20.92 -25.65
N GLY A 27 0.35 19.90 -24.78
CA GLY A 27 1.59 19.37 -24.19
C GLY A 27 2.54 18.76 -25.22
N THR A 28 2.02 18.01 -26.20
CA THR A 28 2.84 17.35 -27.23
C THR A 28 3.45 18.32 -28.24
N ALA A 29 2.79 19.45 -28.52
CA ALA A 29 3.32 20.50 -29.39
C ALA A 29 4.41 21.35 -28.72
N LEU A 30 4.32 21.56 -27.40
CA LEU A 30 5.29 22.35 -26.64
C LEU A 30 6.55 21.54 -26.26
N PHE A 31 6.44 20.23 -26.13
CA PHE A 31 7.55 19.38 -25.67
C PHE A 31 8.84 19.51 -26.51
N PRO A 32 8.81 19.47 -27.86
CA PRO A 32 10.03 19.63 -28.66
C PRO A 32 10.69 21.00 -28.48
N LEU A 33 9.89 22.05 -28.29
CA LEU A 33 10.39 23.42 -28.07
C LEU A 33 11.07 23.54 -26.70
N ILE A 34 10.47 22.95 -25.65
CA ILE A 34 11.06 22.92 -24.31
C ILE A 34 12.37 22.12 -24.34
N LEU A 35 12.38 20.95 -24.98
CA LEU A 35 13.57 20.12 -25.09
C LEU A 35 14.69 20.83 -25.86
N LEU A 36 14.37 21.51 -26.95
CA LEU A 36 15.33 22.31 -27.71
C LEU A 36 15.90 23.47 -26.87
N ALA A 37 15.05 24.16 -26.11
CA ALA A 37 15.48 25.24 -25.22
C ALA A 37 16.42 24.73 -24.12
N VAL A 38 16.07 23.60 -23.48
CA VAL A 38 16.87 22.97 -22.43
C VAL A 38 18.22 22.49 -22.99
N THR A 39 18.23 21.79 -24.12
CA THR A 39 19.48 21.31 -24.74
C THR A 39 20.38 22.47 -25.19
N SER A 40 19.81 23.56 -25.71
CA SER A 40 20.56 24.78 -26.02
C SER A 40 21.15 25.43 -24.77
N ALA A 41 20.39 25.49 -23.67
CA ALA A 41 20.87 26.05 -22.40
C ALA A 41 22.02 25.20 -21.81
N VAL A 42 21.88 23.87 -21.82
CA VAL A 42 22.93 22.93 -21.40
C VAL A 42 24.17 23.06 -22.29
N GLY A 43 24.01 23.14 -23.61
CA GLY A 43 25.12 23.33 -24.54
C GLY A 43 25.88 24.65 -24.31
N LEU A 44 25.18 25.71 -23.91
CA LEU A 44 25.79 26.98 -23.53
C LEU A 44 26.57 26.87 -22.21
N LEU A 45 26.02 26.18 -21.22
CA LEU A 45 26.66 25.95 -19.91
C LEU A 45 27.97 25.15 -20.06
N LEU A 46 28.03 24.21 -21.00
CA LEU A 46 29.24 23.41 -21.28
C LEU A 46 30.32 24.18 -22.08
N LYS A 47 30.03 25.40 -22.57
CA LYS A 47 30.98 26.24 -23.31
C LYS A 47 31.26 27.56 -22.56
N PRO A 48 32.15 27.55 -21.54
CA PRO A 48 32.32 28.69 -20.62
C PRO A 48 32.74 30.00 -21.32
N ARG A 49 33.52 29.92 -22.40
CA ARG A 49 33.90 31.09 -23.20
C ARG A 49 32.70 31.71 -23.94
N ALA A 50 31.83 30.87 -24.50
CA ALA A 50 30.62 31.33 -25.17
C ALA A 50 29.63 31.92 -24.17
N LEU A 51 29.49 31.30 -23.00
CA LEU A 51 28.67 31.80 -21.91
C LEU A 51 29.12 33.20 -21.45
N LEU A 52 30.41 33.40 -21.19
CA LEU A 52 30.95 34.72 -20.82
C LEU A 52 30.69 35.79 -21.90
N HIS A 53 30.77 35.41 -23.17
CA HIS A 53 30.47 36.31 -24.28
C HIS A 53 29.00 36.71 -24.33
N VAL A 54 28.08 35.75 -24.12
CA VAL A 54 26.64 36.01 -24.04
C VAL A 54 26.30 36.87 -22.83
N LEU A 55 26.90 36.60 -21.66
CA LEU A 55 26.70 37.39 -20.43
C LEU A 55 27.15 38.84 -20.60
N ARG A 56 28.28 39.07 -21.27
CA ARG A 56 28.77 40.43 -21.56
C ARG A 56 27.92 41.17 -22.58
N ARG A 57 27.44 40.48 -23.63
CA ARG A 57 26.62 41.11 -24.68
C ARG A 57 25.16 41.31 -24.27
N ARG A 58 24.62 40.47 -23.39
CA ARG A 58 23.21 40.47 -22.99
C ARG A 58 23.08 40.18 -21.48
N PRO A 59 23.33 41.19 -20.62
CA PRO A 59 23.35 41.00 -19.17
C PRO A 59 21.97 40.67 -18.57
N TRP A 60 20.87 40.83 -19.32
CA TRP A 60 19.52 40.47 -18.88
C TRP A 60 19.21 38.97 -18.99
N ILE A 61 19.93 38.21 -19.83
CA ILE A 61 19.72 36.76 -19.99
C ILE A 61 19.88 35.98 -18.66
N PRO A 62 20.92 36.20 -17.83
CA PRO A 62 21.03 35.49 -16.54
C PRO A 62 19.89 35.85 -15.59
N MET A 63 19.41 37.10 -15.60
CA MET A 63 18.25 37.50 -14.81
C MET A 63 16.98 36.77 -15.26
N LEU A 64 16.77 36.64 -16.58
CA LEU A 64 15.63 35.89 -17.12
C LEU A 64 15.70 34.39 -16.74
N LEU A 65 16.86 33.76 -16.86
CA LEU A 65 17.05 32.36 -16.48
C LEU A 65 16.80 32.13 -14.99
N LEU A 66 17.25 33.05 -14.14
CA LEU A 66 17.03 33.00 -12.69
C LEU A 66 15.54 33.18 -12.35
N ALA A 67 14.86 34.13 -13.00
CA ALA A 67 13.42 34.33 -12.84
C ALA A 67 12.61 33.10 -13.26
N LEU A 68 12.94 32.48 -14.41
CA LEU A 68 12.31 31.24 -14.88
C LEU A 68 12.60 30.07 -13.93
N GLY A 69 13.83 29.95 -13.44
CA GLY A 69 14.21 28.93 -12.46
C GLY A 69 13.45 29.06 -11.14
N CYS A 70 13.36 30.28 -10.59
CA CYS A 70 12.57 30.56 -9.39
C CYS A 70 11.07 30.31 -9.61
N GLY A 71 10.52 30.67 -10.77
CA GLY A 71 9.13 30.41 -11.12
C GLY A 71 8.82 28.91 -11.21
N ALA A 72 9.67 28.15 -11.91
CA ALA A 72 9.54 26.70 -12.01
C ALA A 72 9.67 26.02 -10.63
N TRP A 73 10.66 26.44 -9.83
CA TRP A 73 10.82 25.94 -8.46
C TRP A 73 9.59 26.23 -7.59
N TRP A 74 9.01 27.43 -7.68
CA TRP A 74 7.81 27.80 -6.94
C TRP A 74 6.61 26.91 -7.31
N VAL A 75 6.40 26.63 -8.59
CA VAL A 75 5.33 25.73 -9.06
C VAL A 75 5.54 24.31 -8.51
N VAL A 76 6.76 23.78 -8.59
CA VAL A 76 7.09 22.46 -8.03
C VAL A 76 6.85 22.46 -6.53
N ALA A 77 7.40 23.43 -5.80
CA ALA A 77 7.25 23.56 -4.36
C ALA A 77 5.77 23.59 -3.93
N GLN A 78 4.91 24.33 -4.64
CA GLN A 78 3.47 24.38 -4.38
C GLN A 78 2.76 23.06 -4.71
N SER A 79 3.15 22.37 -5.78
CA SER A 79 2.58 21.06 -6.14
C SER A 79 2.98 19.95 -5.19
N THR A 80 4.17 20.05 -4.58
CA THR A 80 4.69 19.07 -3.61
C THR A 80 4.42 19.47 -2.16
N ALA A 81 4.02 20.71 -1.91
CA ALA A 81 3.68 21.18 -0.58
C ALA A 81 2.47 20.36 -0.10
N ALA A 82 2.66 19.64 1.00
CA ALA A 82 1.56 19.00 1.68
C ALA A 82 0.49 20.08 1.95
N PRO A 83 -0.81 19.80 1.71
CA PRO A 83 -1.86 20.76 1.99
C PRO A 83 -1.70 21.25 3.42
N PRO A 84 -1.74 22.57 3.66
CA PRO A 84 -1.60 23.10 5.00
C PRO A 84 -2.67 22.42 5.86
N LEU A 85 -2.24 21.79 6.95
CA LEU A 85 -3.16 21.21 7.94
C LEU A 85 -4.11 22.33 8.38
N THR A 86 -5.32 22.36 7.81
CA THR A 86 -6.43 23.20 8.25
C THR A 86 -6.85 22.71 9.63
N GLY A 87 -6.08 23.12 10.63
CA GLY A 87 -6.15 22.61 12.00
C GLY A 87 -5.09 23.22 12.90
N GLY A 88 -4.73 24.49 12.67
CA GLY A 88 -3.83 25.28 13.50
C GLY A 88 -4.59 26.41 14.18
N GLY A 89 -5.55 26.08 15.05
CA GLY A 89 -6.04 27.04 16.02
C GLY A 89 -4.86 27.57 16.83
N GLN A 90 -4.78 28.89 16.98
CA GLN A 90 -3.79 29.59 17.80
C GLN A 90 -3.62 28.88 19.14
N ARG A 91 -2.46 28.23 19.34
CA ARG A 91 -1.95 27.94 20.68
C ARG A 91 -1.49 29.26 21.27
N SER A 92 -2.45 29.99 21.83
CA SER A 92 -2.16 30.84 22.98
C SER A 92 -1.56 29.93 24.04
N GLN A 93 -0.32 30.22 24.46
CA GLN A 93 0.23 29.75 25.72
C GLN A 93 -0.56 30.42 26.85
N GLY A 94 -1.80 29.98 27.05
CA GLY A 94 -2.68 30.35 28.14
C GLY A 94 -3.01 29.10 28.93
N ALA A 95 -2.79 29.19 30.24
CA ALA A 95 -3.14 28.25 31.29
C ALA A 95 -3.96 27.03 30.86
N ALA A 96 -3.41 25.85 31.13
CA ALA A 96 -4.05 24.54 30.97
C ALA A 96 -5.44 24.52 31.63
N ALA A 97 -6.46 24.80 30.83
CA ALA A 97 -7.85 24.51 31.16
C ALA A 97 -8.19 23.12 30.63
N THR A 98 -8.39 22.23 31.59
CA THR A 98 -8.93 20.88 31.53
C THR A 98 -10.19 20.81 30.65
N LEU A 99 -10.05 20.24 29.45
CA LEU A 99 -11.18 19.77 28.63
C LEU A 99 -10.95 18.30 28.24
N GLY A 100 -11.02 17.43 29.26
CA GLY A 100 -12.18 16.57 29.47
C GLY A 100 -12.49 15.39 28.55
N GLY A 101 -11.64 15.03 27.59
CA GLY A 101 -11.70 13.69 26.97
C GLY A 101 -10.78 12.72 27.72
N PRO A 102 -11.22 11.53 28.18
CA PRO A 102 -10.32 10.57 28.78
C PRO A 102 -9.32 10.13 27.71
N ARG A 103 -8.10 10.69 27.78
CA ARG A 103 -6.99 10.30 26.92
C ARG A 103 -6.70 8.85 27.26
N SER A 104 -7.07 7.94 26.36
CA SER A 104 -6.85 6.51 26.53
C SER A 104 -5.36 6.29 26.74
N ASP A 105 -5.00 5.92 27.97
CA ASP A 105 -3.65 5.52 28.32
C ASP A 105 -3.42 4.13 27.73
N TRP A 106 -2.91 4.10 26.50
CA TRP A 106 -2.63 2.86 25.78
C TRP A 106 -1.62 1.98 26.50
N ALA A 107 -0.75 2.53 27.36
CA ALA A 107 0.15 1.74 28.18
C ALA A 107 -0.65 0.97 29.26
N ARG A 108 -1.63 1.61 29.88
CA ARG A 108 -2.55 0.95 30.82
C ARG A 108 -3.39 -0.14 30.15
N VAL A 109 -3.88 0.11 28.93
CA VAL A 109 -4.62 -0.90 28.16
C VAL A 109 -3.74 -2.10 27.83
N ALA A 110 -2.50 -1.86 27.38
CA ALA A 110 -1.54 -2.91 27.08
C ALA A 110 -1.19 -3.76 28.32
N LEU A 111 -0.98 -3.13 29.47
CA LEU A 111 -0.74 -3.83 30.74
C LEU A 111 -1.92 -4.70 31.15
N ALA A 112 -3.15 -4.20 31.02
CA ALA A 112 -4.35 -4.97 31.33
C ALA A 112 -4.52 -6.22 30.45
N ILE A 113 -4.16 -6.13 29.15
CA ILE A 113 -4.17 -7.28 28.24
C ILE A 113 -3.14 -8.33 28.68
N ILE A 114 -1.92 -7.91 29.03
CA ILE A 114 -0.86 -8.81 29.50
C ILE A 114 -1.28 -9.56 30.77
N GLU A 115 -1.91 -8.87 31.72
CA GLU A 115 -2.41 -9.48 32.97
C GLU A 115 -3.54 -10.48 32.71
N GLN A 116 -4.47 -10.17 31.81
CA GLN A 116 -5.54 -11.09 31.41
C GLN A 116 -4.99 -12.35 30.75
N ASP A 117 -3.99 -12.21 29.89
CA ASP A 117 -3.36 -13.30 29.16
C ASP A 117 -2.58 -14.24 30.11
N ALA A 118 -1.89 -13.66 31.09
CA ALA A 118 -1.23 -14.41 32.16
C ALA A 118 -2.24 -15.20 33.01
N ALA A 119 -3.36 -14.59 33.40
CA ALA A 119 -4.43 -15.25 34.15
C ALA A 119 -5.13 -16.37 33.35
N ALA A 120 -5.28 -16.20 32.03
CA ALA A 120 -5.82 -17.23 31.15
C ALA A 120 -4.90 -18.47 31.07
N ARG A 121 -3.58 -18.27 30.98
CA ARG A 121 -2.61 -19.38 30.96
C ARG A 121 -2.58 -20.18 32.26
N ILE A 122 -2.65 -19.51 33.41
CA ILE A 122 -2.71 -20.18 34.72
C ILE A 122 -3.98 -21.04 34.80
N ARG A 123 -5.13 -20.52 34.36
CA ARG A 123 -6.39 -21.29 34.31
C ARG A 123 -6.30 -22.49 33.36
N ALA A 124 -5.74 -22.31 32.16
CA ALA A 124 -5.57 -23.41 31.20
C ALA A 124 -4.65 -24.52 31.75
N ALA A 125 -3.57 -24.15 32.44
CA ALA A 125 -2.67 -25.11 33.10
C ALA A 125 -3.35 -25.87 34.24
N GLN A 126 -4.29 -25.26 34.96
CA GLN A 126 -5.06 -25.92 36.02
C GLN A 126 -6.11 -26.89 35.49
N VAL A 127 -6.64 -26.68 34.27
CA VAL A 127 -7.68 -27.53 33.67
C VAL A 127 -7.07 -28.70 32.86
N GLY A 128 -5.83 -28.57 32.38
CA GLY A 128 -5.19 -29.53 31.47
C GLY A 128 -4.60 -30.81 32.08
N ALA A 129 -4.75 -31.06 33.38
CA ALA A 129 -4.20 -32.27 34.02
C ALA A 129 -5.12 -33.51 33.92
N VAL A 130 -5.85 -33.67 32.82
CA VAL A 130 -6.61 -34.90 32.54
C VAL A 130 -5.74 -35.80 31.66
N VAL A 131 -5.20 -36.84 32.28
CA VAL A 131 -4.38 -37.89 31.68
C VAL A 131 -5.12 -38.50 30.48
N ALA A 132 -4.61 -38.27 29.28
CA ALA A 132 -5.12 -38.90 28.07
C ALA A 132 -4.84 -40.42 28.12
N PRO A 133 -5.82 -41.28 27.78
CA PRO A 133 -5.62 -42.73 27.75
C PRO A 133 -4.67 -43.12 26.60
N PRO A 134 -3.76 -44.08 26.84
CA PRO A 134 -2.84 -44.57 25.81
C PRO A 134 -3.57 -45.50 24.84
N GLY A 135 -3.50 -45.24 23.53
CA GLY A 135 -3.78 -46.29 22.54
C GLY A 135 -4.56 -45.96 21.26
N ALA A 136 -4.69 -44.70 20.82
CA ALA A 136 -5.29 -44.41 19.51
C ALA A 136 -4.23 -44.01 18.48
N ALA A 137 -4.00 -44.88 17.48
CA ALA A 137 -3.14 -44.61 16.33
C ALA A 137 -3.78 -43.59 15.37
N PRO A 138 -3.01 -42.68 14.74
CA PRO A 138 -3.58 -41.63 13.90
C PRO A 138 -3.87 -42.13 12.48
N ALA A 139 -5.14 -42.09 12.08
CA ALA A 139 -5.54 -42.16 10.68
C ALA A 139 -5.38 -40.77 10.04
N ALA A 140 -4.58 -40.69 8.98
CA ALA A 140 -4.25 -39.47 8.25
C ALA A 140 -5.44 -38.99 7.39
N SER A 141 -6.31 -38.19 7.99
CA SER A 141 -7.02 -37.11 7.33
C SER A 141 -6.88 -35.91 8.24
N VAL A 142 -6.10 -34.91 7.83
CA VAL A 142 -5.93 -33.67 8.61
C VAL A 142 -7.22 -32.88 8.50
N ALA A 143 -8.23 -33.32 9.23
CA ALA A 143 -9.37 -32.50 9.57
C ALA A 143 -8.79 -31.24 10.23
N ARG A 144 -8.97 -30.08 9.58
CA ARG A 144 -8.59 -28.78 10.15
C ARG A 144 -9.21 -28.72 11.53
N THR A 145 -8.38 -28.59 12.57
CA THR A 145 -8.88 -28.42 13.94
C THR A 145 -9.74 -27.14 13.94
N PRO A 146 -11.06 -27.24 14.19
CA PRO A 146 -11.88 -26.05 14.31
C PRO A 146 -11.36 -25.23 15.50
N GLY A 147 -10.91 -24.01 15.25
CA GLY A 147 -10.29 -23.15 16.27
C GLY A 147 -8.88 -22.68 15.96
N GLU A 148 -8.40 -22.84 14.73
CA GLU A 148 -7.16 -22.18 14.31
C GLU A 148 -7.34 -20.65 14.40
N ALA A 149 -6.55 -20.00 15.25
CA ALA A 149 -6.64 -18.56 15.48
C ALA A 149 -6.42 -17.79 14.17
N ALA A 150 -7.04 -16.61 14.06
CA ALA A 150 -6.79 -15.70 12.95
C ALA A 150 -5.27 -15.50 12.78
N ARG A 151 -4.79 -15.63 11.54
CA ARG A 151 -3.36 -15.51 11.23
C ARG A 151 -3.10 -14.16 10.59
N TYR A 152 -2.13 -13.44 11.10
CA TYR A 152 -1.77 -12.12 10.59
C TYR A 152 -0.28 -11.86 10.78
N PHE A 153 0.15 -10.67 10.39
CA PHE A 153 1.55 -10.27 10.46
C PHE A 153 2.20 -10.64 11.79
N ARG A 154 3.34 -11.33 11.69
CA ARG A 154 4.13 -11.85 12.81
C ARG A 154 3.50 -13.01 13.60
N GLY A 155 2.59 -13.74 12.95
CA GLY A 155 2.14 -15.07 13.35
C GLY A 155 0.91 -15.05 14.24
N ASP A 156 1.03 -14.46 15.43
CA ASP A 156 0.02 -14.51 16.49
C ASP A 156 -0.21 -13.13 17.15
N GLU A 157 -1.05 -13.12 18.19
CA GLU A 157 -1.37 -11.94 19.03
C GLU A 157 -0.14 -11.30 19.67
N ARG A 158 0.92 -12.07 19.88
CA ARG A 158 2.18 -11.54 20.44
C ARG A 158 2.99 -10.79 19.40
N ARG A 159 2.68 -10.96 18.11
CA ARG A 159 3.34 -10.29 16.98
C ARG A 159 4.87 -10.33 17.09
N SER A 160 5.40 -11.49 17.47
CA SER A 160 6.84 -11.67 17.67
C SER A 160 7.56 -12.01 16.36
N GLY A 161 6.87 -12.69 15.43
CA GLY A 161 7.48 -13.26 14.24
C GLY A 161 8.34 -14.49 14.55
N PHE A 162 8.34 -14.95 15.81
CA PHE A 162 9.11 -16.08 16.27
C PHE A 162 8.20 -17.28 16.48
N LEU A 163 8.38 -18.32 15.66
CA LEU A 163 7.63 -19.57 15.75
C LEU A 163 8.22 -20.56 16.77
N GLY A 164 9.21 -20.14 17.55
CA GLY A 164 9.97 -21.03 18.43
C GLY A 164 11.15 -21.73 17.72
N GLY A 165 11.78 -22.65 18.43
CA GLY A 165 12.84 -23.51 17.90
C GLY A 165 14.23 -22.86 17.86
N VAL A 166 15.20 -23.67 17.43
CA VAL A 166 16.58 -23.22 17.21
C VAL A 166 16.65 -22.48 15.88
N ALA A 167 17.45 -21.41 15.82
CA ALA A 167 17.67 -20.67 14.58
C ALA A 167 18.18 -21.60 13.47
N PRO A 168 17.53 -21.62 12.30
CA PRO A 168 17.93 -22.49 11.20
C PRO A 168 19.33 -22.12 10.70
N ARG A 169 20.12 -23.12 10.29
CA ARG A 169 21.45 -22.97 9.69
C ARG A 169 21.49 -23.66 8.33
N GLY A 170 22.36 -23.20 7.43
CA GLY A 170 22.56 -23.84 6.12
C GLY A 170 21.35 -23.74 5.19
N LEU A 171 20.57 -22.65 5.29
CA LEU A 171 19.41 -22.44 4.42
C LEU A 171 19.83 -22.26 2.96
N ILE A 172 19.11 -22.91 2.06
CA ILE A 172 19.18 -22.70 0.61
C ILE A 172 17.82 -22.22 0.09
N PRO A 173 17.77 -21.41 -0.98
CA PRO A 173 16.51 -21.02 -1.59
C PRO A 173 15.73 -22.26 -2.08
N ALA A 174 14.47 -22.40 -1.65
CA ALA A 174 13.59 -23.47 -2.12
C ALA A 174 12.96 -23.12 -3.48
N TRP A 175 12.50 -21.87 -3.62
CA TRP A 175 11.94 -21.30 -4.84
C TRP A 175 11.93 -19.77 -4.74
N SER A 176 11.70 -19.11 -5.88
CA SER A 176 11.47 -17.67 -5.98
C SER A 176 10.25 -17.41 -6.86
N PHE A 177 9.48 -16.40 -6.51
CA PHE A 177 8.33 -15.96 -7.29
C PHE A 177 8.55 -14.51 -7.75
N VAL A 178 8.30 -14.26 -9.03
CA VAL A 178 8.28 -12.92 -9.65
C VAL A 178 6.99 -12.86 -10.45
N ALA A 179 6.19 -11.80 -10.26
CA ALA A 179 4.97 -11.63 -11.04
C ALA A 179 5.34 -11.34 -12.50
N ALA A 180 4.69 -12.03 -13.45
CA ALA A 180 5.08 -12.02 -14.86
C ALA A 180 5.02 -10.64 -15.53
N ASP A 181 4.19 -9.74 -15.02
CA ASP A 181 3.86 -8.47 -15.68
C ASP A 181 4.43 -7.24 -14.96
N ASP A 182 5.26 -7.39 -13.92
CA ASP A 182 5.65 -6.25 -13.09
C ASP A 182 7.03 -6.36 -12.43
N ASP A 183 8.07 -6.08 -13.22
CA ASP A 183 9.46 -5.96 -12.75
C ASP A 183 9.69 -4.75 -11.82
N LEU A 184 8.73 -3.83 -11.76
CA LEU A 184 8.82 -2.59 -10.97
C LEU A 184 7.97 -2.65 -9.70
N SER A 185 7.19 -3.72 -9.51
CA SER A 185 6.40 -3.95 -8.31
C SER A 185 7.31 -4.15 -7.11
N MET A 186 6.99 -3.44 -6.04
CA MET A 186 7.62 -3.63 -4.73
C MET A 186 6.76 -4.52 -3.86
N TYR A 187 7.40 -5.43 -3.12
CA TYR A 187 6.76 -6.25 -2.10
C TYR A 187 7.11 -5.70 -0.72
N LEU A 188 6.39 -4.66 -0.30
CA LEU A 188 6.56 -3.99 0.99
C LEU A 188 5.71 -4.65 2.11
N SER A 189 4.77 -5.52 1.72
CA SER A 189 3.98 -6.34 2.63
C SER A 189 4.76 -7.57 3.10
N SER A 190 4.56 -7.99 4.34
CA SER A 190 5.05 -9.29 4.80
C SER A 190 4.09 -10.38 4.38
N PRO A 191 4.57 -11.51 3.82
CA PRO A 191 3.71 -12.58 3.36
C PRO A 191 3.01 -13.29 4.52
N LEU A 192 1.83 -13.84 4.25
CA LEU A 192 1.08 -14.70 5.16
C LEU A 192 1.13 -16.14 4.65
N VAL A 193 1.52 -17.09 5.51
CA VAL A 193 1.55 -18.52 5.15
C VAL A 193 0.44 -19.25 5.92
N ALA A 194 -0.48 -19.90 5.19
CA ALA A 194 -1.59 -20.66 5.76
C ALA A 194 -2.12 -21.70 4.76
N GLY A 195 -2.56 -22.87 5.25
CA GLY A 195 -3.23 -23.87 4.40
C GLY A 195 -2.42 -24.35 3.18
N GLY A 196 -1.08 -24.37 3.26
CA GLY A 196 -0.22 -24.71 2.13
C GLY A 196 -0.14 -23.63 1.04
N ALA A 197 -0.53 -22.40 1.36
CA ALA A 197 -0.44 -21.24 0.49
C ALA A 197 0.37 -20.11 1.13
N VAL A 198 0.96 -19.26 0.28
CA VAL A 198 1.57 -17.98 0.62
C VAL A 198 0.75 -16.89 -0.02
N TYR A 199 0.22 -15.98 0.81
CA TYR A 199 -0.49 -14.78 0.38
C TYR A 199 0.45 -13.60 0.47
N ALA A 200 0.59 -12.85 -0.61
CA ALA A 200 1.44 -11.67 -0.68
C ALA A 200 0.72 -10.56 -1.44
N ALA A 201 1.15 -9.32 -1.22
CA ALA A 201 0.62 -8.17 -1.93
C ALA A 201 1.74 -7.26 -2.44
N SER A 202 1.56 -6.76 -3.66
CA SER A 202 2.49 -5.85 -4.31
C SER A 202 2.02 -4.40 -4.27
N CYS A 203 2.97 -3.50 -4.49
CA CYS A 203 2.77 -2.09 -4.66
C CYS A 203 3.60 -1.60 -5.85
N TYR A 204 2.91 -1.12 -6.87
CA TYR A 204 3.50 -0.40 -8.00
C TYR A 204 3.22 1.09 -7.83
N LEU A 205 4.27 1.91 -7.94
CA LEU A 205 4.17 3.37 -7.83
C LEU A 205 4.08 3.97 -9.22
N ASP A 206 2.99 4.68 -9.49
CA ASP A 206 2.79 5.42 -10.73
C ASP A 206 2.26 6.83 -10.41
N PRO A 207 3.13 7.75 -9.95
CA PRO A 207 2.72 9.06 -9.46
C PRO A 207 1.79 9.78 -10.45
N PRO A 208 0.65 10.34 -10.00
CA PRO A 208 0.28 10.57 -8.60
C PRO A 208 -0.45 9.40 -7.93
N THR A 209 -0.57 8.26 -8.59
CA THR A 209 -1.34 7.09 -8.15
C THR A 209 -0.46 5.92 -7.73
N SER A 210 -1.11 4.88 -7.20
CA SER A 210 -0.48 3.59 -6.94
C SER A 210 -1.42 2.48 -7.38
N SER A 211 -0.86 1.33 -7.76
CA SER A 211 -1.63 0.12 -8.04
C SER A 211 -1.03 -1.06 -7.30
N GLY A 212 -1.83 -2.10 -7.07
CA GLY A 212 -1.40 -3.26 -6.30
C GLY A 212 -2.08 -4.54 -6.75
N THR A 213 -1.42 -5.66 -6.51
CA THR A 213 -1.98 -7.00 -6.77
C THR A 213 -1.84 -7.85 -5.51
N VAL A 214 -2.89 -8.59 -5.18
CA VAL A 214 -2.83 -9.66 -4.18
C VAL A 214 -2.66 -10.98 -4.90
N VAL A 215 -1.72 -11.81 -4.45
CA VAL A 215 -1.42 -13.11 -5.04
C VAL A 215 -1.52 -14.21 -3.99
N CYS A 216 -1.93 -15.39 -4.45
CA CYS A 216 -1.83 -16.63 -3.70
C CYS A 216 -0.92 -17.59 -4.45
N ILE A 217 0.10 -18.06 -3.74
CA ILE A 217 1.18 -18.88 -4.27
C ILE A 217 1.15 -20.22 -3.53
N ASP A 218 1.40 -21.31 -4.24
CA ASP A 218 1.62 -22.62 -3.64
C ASP A 218 2.88 -22.60 -2.77
N ALA A 219 2.76 -22.86 -1.47
CA ALA A 219 3.87 -22.73 -0.54
C ALA A 219 5.00 -23.76 -0.78
N LEU A 220 4.68 -24.91 -1.38
CA LEU A 220 5.65 -25.96 -1.65
C LEU A 220 6.42 -25.68 -2.95
N MET A 221 5.69 -25.33 -4.00
CA MET A 221 6.24 -25.23 -5.36
C MET A 221 6.58 -23.80 -5.81
N GLY A 222 6.12 -22.76 -5.11
CA GLY A 222 6.29 -21.38 -5.53
C GLY A 222 5.47 -20.98 -6.76
N ARG A 223 4.43 -21.75 -7.11
CA ARG A 223 3.60 -21.53 -8.30
C ARG A 223 2.41 -20.64 -7.99
N LEU A 224 2.08 -19.71 -8.89
CA LEU A 224 0.87 -18.89 -8.78
C LEU A 224 -0.39 -19.79 -8.80
N ARG A 225 -1.26 -19.65 -7.79
CA ARG A 225 -2.59 -20.27 -7.76
C ARG A 225 -3.66 -19.31 -8.27
N TRP A 226 -3.60 -18.06 -7.82
CA TRP A 226 -4.46 -16.98 -8.31
C TRP A 226 -3.84 -15.61 -8.04
N SER A 227 -4.31 -14.60 -8.76
CA SER A 227 -3.98 -13.19 -8.58
C SER A 227 -5.24 -12.32 -8.69
N CYS A 228 -5.28 -11.22 -7.94
CA CYS A 228 -6.37 -10.25 -7.95
C CYS A 228 -5.83 -8.82 -7.92
N SER A 229 -6.17 -8.02 -8.93
CA SER A 229 -5.77 -6.60 -9.08
C SER A 229 -6.96 -5.65 -9.22
N VAL A 230 -8.18 -6.18 -9.20
CA VAL A 230 -9.41 -5.46 -9.55
C VAL A 230 -10.49 -5.67 -8.48
N LYS A 231 -11.18 -4.59 -8.11
CA LYS A 231 -12.31 -4.65 -7.17
C LYS A 231 -13.58 -5.12 -7.87
N ARG A 232 -14.38 -5.94 -7.20
CA ARG A 232 -15.77 -6.19 -7.61
C ARG A 232 -16.72 -5.31 -6.79
N PRO A 233 -17.84 -4.81 -7.36
CA PRO A 233 -18.36 -5.08 -8.71
C PRO A 233 -17.88 -4.12 -9.80
N SER A 234 -16.97 -3.19 -9.50
CA SER A 234 -16.50 -2.19 -10.47
C SER A 234 -15.19 -2.63 -11.12
N PRO A 235 -15.22 -3.33 -12.27
CA PRO A 235 -14.01 -3.81 -12.93
C PRO A 235 -13.08 -2.67 -13.38
N THR A 236 -13.57 -1.44 -13.40
CA THR A 236 -12.81 -0.23 -13.70
C THR A 236 -12.03 0.31 -12.50
N ALA A 237 -12.30 -0.17 -11.28
CA ALA A 237 -11.58 0.26 -10.08
C ALA A 237 -10.52 -0.79 -9.70
N GLY A 238 -9.27 -0.53 -10.09
CA GLY A 238 -8.12 -1.31 -9.63
C GLY A 238 -7.87 -1.15 -8.13
N PHE A 239 -7.11 -2.08 -7.55
CA PHE A 239 -6.57 -1.86 -6.21
C PHE A 239 -5.52 -0.75 -6.22
N LYS A 240 -5.42 -0.05 -5.10
CA LYS A 240 -4.27 0.80 -4.78
C LYS A 240 -3.09 -0.06 -4.35
N GLY A 241 -1.89 0.52 -4.30
CA GLY A 241 -0.71 -0.18 -3.82
C GLY A 241 -0.88 -0.70 -2.40
N PHE A 242 -0.34 -1.90 -2.11
CA PHE A 242 -0.41 -2.52 -0.79
C PHE A 242 0.92 -2.40 -0.06
N ILE A 243 0.93 -1.66 1.05
CA ILE A 243 2.02 -1.71 2.07
C ILE A 243 1.62 -2.51 3.30
N SER A 244 0.32 -2.76 3.48
CA SER A 244 -0.20 -3.57 4.58
C SER A 244 0.06 -5.04 4.33
N SER A 245 0.25 -5.81 5.41
CA SER A 245 0.34 -7.27 5.34
C SER A 245 -1.05 -7.90 5.39
N PRO A 246 -1.31 -8.99 4.65
CA PRO A 246 -2.59 -9.68 4.70
C PRO A 246 -2.83 -10.35 6.06
N ALA A 247 -4.11 -10.51 6.39
CA ALA A 247 -4.61 -11.29 7.52
C ALA A 247 -5.65 -12.30 7.02
N LEU A 248 -5.70 -13.49 7.62
CA LEU A 248 -6.69 -14.52 7.31
C LEU A 248 -7.68 -14.63 8.48
N SER A 249 -8.96 -14.68 8.16
CA SER A 249 -10.03 -14.94 9.12
C SER A 249 -9.81 -16.26 9.87
N ALA A 250 -10.35 -16.38 11.08
CA ALA A 250 -10.18 -17.57 11.92
C ALA A 250 -10.75 -18.85 11.28
N ASP A 251 -11.78 -18.73 10.43
CA ASP A 251 -12.32 -19.87 9.67
C ASP A 251 -11.51 -20.18 8.40
N GLY A 252 -10.48 -19.40 8.10
CA GLY A 252 -9.60 -19.56 6.94
C GLY A 252 -10.27 -19.24 5.61
N ARG A 253 -11.43 -18.57 5.61
CA ARG A 253 -12.24 -18.33 4.40
C ARG A 253 -12.02 -16.97 3.76
N SER A 254 -11.50 -16.00 4.49
CA SER A 254 -11.40 -14.64 3.99
C SER A 254 -10.04 -14.03 4.29
N LEU A 255 -9.41 -13.50 3.24
CA LEU A 255 -8.19 -12.71 3.33
C LEU A 255 -8.54 -11.22 3.43
N VAL A 256 -8.08 -10.55 4.48
CA VAL A 256 -8.33 -9.14 4.74
C VAL A 256 -7.02 -8.36 4.62
N ILE A 257 -7.02 -7.26 3.88
CA ILE A 257 -5.83 -6.43 3.65
C ILE A 257 -6.20 -4.97 3.39
N GLY A 258 -5.49 -4.04 4.02
CA GLY A 258 -5.66 -2.59 3.77
C GLY A 258 -4.86 -2.14 2.55
N GLN A 259 -5.51 -1.43 1.62
CA GLN A 259 -4.84 -0.83 0.45
C GLN A 259 -4.56 0.66 0.67
N GLY A 260 -3.62 1.20 -0.11
CA GLY A 260 -3.30 2.62 -0.18
C GLY A 260 -1.98 2.99 0.50
N LEU A 261 -1.41 4.09 0.02
CA LEU A 261 -0.21 4.76 0.53
C LEU A 261 -0.57 6.01 1.32
N HIS A 262 0.44 6.65 1.93
CA HIS A 262 0.24 7.90 2.68
C HIS A 262 -0.37 9.04 1.85
N SER A 263 -0.13 9.07 0.54
CA SER A 263 -0.69 10.05 -0.39
C SER A 263 -2.08 9.68 -0.91
N ASP A 264 -2.53 8.46 -0.68
CA ASP A 264 -3.77 7.97 -1.26
C ASP A 264 -4.98 8.33 -0.39
N TYR A 265 -5.89 9.12 -0.96
CA TYR A 265 -7.22 9.34 -0.40
C TYR A 265 -8.08 8.09 -0.54
N ASP A 266 -9.17 7.98 0.24
CA ASP A 266 -10.15 6.88 0.14
C ASP A 266 -9.50 5.47 0.18
N SER A 267 -8.52 5.31 1.06
CA SER A 267 -7.92 4.01 1.35
C SER A 267 -8.97 3.07 1.96
N GLU A 268 -8.94 1.80 1.59
CA GLU A 268 -10.00 0.83 1.96
C GLU A 268 -9.41 -0.42 2.60
N LEU A 269 -10.25 -1.09 3.38
CA LEU A 269 -10.01 -2.46 3.81
C LEU A 269 -10.67 -3.41 2.80
N VAL A 270 -9.85 -4.24 2.14
CA VAL A 270 -10.30 -5.21 1.15
C VAL A 270 -10.47 -6.57 1.81
N CYS A 271 -11.54 -7.28 1.45
CA CYS A 271 -11.80 -8.66 1.84
C CYS A 271 -11.90 -9.51 0.57
N LEU A 272 -11.12 -10.59 0.51
CA LEU A 272 -11.07 -11.54 -0.61
C LEU A 272 -11.46 -12.93 -0.12
N ASP A 273 -12.20 -13.67 -0.93
CA ASP A 273 -12.61 -15.06 -0.69
C ASP A 273 -11.57 -16.07 -1.21
#